data_AF-A0A453AG04-F1
#
_entry.id   AF-A0A453AG04-F1
#
_cell.length_a   1.000
_cell.length_b   1.000
_cell.length_c   1.000
_cell.angle_alpha   90.00
_cell.angle_beta   90.00
_cell.angle_gamma   90.00
#
_symmetry.space_group_name_H-M   'P 1'
#
loop_
_entity.id
_entity.type
_entity.pdbx_description
1 polymer ?
#
loop_
_entity_poly.entity_id
_entity_poly.type
_entity_poly.pdbx_seq_one_letter_code
_entity_poly.pdbx_strand_id
1 'polypeptide(L)' 'TLAIVDSKLGNAIKEKLKIGCVHNSDVMELMRGLRNQLSELISGLGTQDLDPRSLGLSHSLSRYKLKFSPKKVSEEFMGL' A
#
# COMPACT_ATOMS: atom_id res chain seq x y z
N THR A 1 20.49 2.57 -9.72
CA THR A 1 19.32 1.97 -10.39
C THR A 1 18.34 1.50 -9.34
N LEU A 2 17.07 1.84 -9.45
CA LEU A 2 16.01 1.56 -8.45
C LEU A 2 15.02 0.52 -8.99
N ALA A 3 14.80 -0.57 -8.25
CA ALA A 3 13.81 -1.59 -8.60
C ALA A 3 12.40 -1.14 -8.18
N ILE A 4 11.46 -1.11 -9.13
CA ILE A 4 10.09 -0.62 -8.90
C ILE A 4 9.06 -1.58 -9.47
N VAL A 5 8.02 -1.85 -8.69
CA VAL A 5 6.91 -2.75 -9.09
C VAL A 5 6.00 -2.11 -10.14
N ASP A 6 5.72 -0.81 -10.05
CA ASP A 6 4.85 -0.09 -10.99
C ASP A 6 5.67 0.69 -12.03
N SER A 7 5.47 0.38 -13.31
CA SER A 7 6.18 1.00 -14.41
C SER A 7 5.81 2.48 -14.62
N LYS A 8 4.56 2.89 -14.35
CA LYS A 8 4.12 4.29 -14.45
C LYS A 8 4.76 5.13 -13.34
N LEU A 9 4.82 4.59 -12.12
CA LEU A 9 5.52 5.22 -11.01
C LEU A 9 7.01 5.36 -11.30
N GLY A 10 7.63 4.32 -11.88
CA GLY A 10 9.03 4.37 -12.29
C GLY A 10 9.31 5.42 -13.36
N ASN A 11 8.39 5.64 -14.30
CA ASN A 11 8.51 6.73 -15.28
C ASN A 11 8.41 8.11 -14.60
N ALA A 12 7.45 8.31 -13.70
CA ALA A 12 7.32 9.57 -12.97
C ALA A 12 8.56 9.89 -12.12
N ILE A 13 9.20 8.88 -11.52
CA ILE A 13 10.44 9.03 -10.76
C ILE A 13 11.63 9.34 -11.68
N LYS A 14 11.74 8.67 -12.83
CA LYS A 14 12.76 8.97 -13.84
C LYS A 14 12.67 10.44 -14.29
N GLU A 15 11.47 10.92 -14.55
CA GLU A 15 11.24 12.30 -15.02
C GLU A 15 11.55 13.34 -13.94
N LYS A 16 11.09 13.12 -12.69
CA LYS A 16 11.24 14.11 -11.62
C LYS A 16 12.60 14.08 -10.92
N LEU A 17 13.14 12.89 -10.68
CA LEU A 17 14.33 12.68 -9.85
C LEU A 17 15.55 12.26 -10.66
N LYS A 18 15.39 12.00 -11.97
CA LYS A 18 16.47 11.55 -12.88
C LYS A 18 17.16 10.26 -12.42
N ILE A 19 16.46 9.43 -11.66
CA ILE A 19 16.95 8.12 -11.19
C ILE A 19 16.51 7.04 -12.18
N GLY A 20 17.45 6.22 -12.64
CA GLY A 20 17.14 5.07 -13.49
C GLY A 20 16.34 4.00 -12.73
N CYS A 21 15.11 3.75 -13.14
CA CYS A 21 14.24 2.70 -12.58
C CYS A 21 14.21 1.44 -13.47
N VAL A 22 14.25 0.27 -12.83
CA VAL A 22 14.10 -1.05 -13.45
C VAL A 22 12.79 -1.67 -12.98
N HIS A 23 12.05 -2.19 -13.95
CA HIS A 23 10.80 -2.93 -13.77
C HIS A 23 10.85 -4.12 -14.72
N ASN A 24 10.90 -5.34 -14.19
CA ASN A 24 10.91 -6.58 -14.94
C ASN A 24 10.28 -7.71 -14.09
N SER A 25 10.17 -8.92 -14.66
CA SER A 25 9.65 -10.11 -13.97
C SER A 25 10.44 -10.44 -12.71
N ASP A 26 11.75 -10.29 -12.75
CA ASP A 26 12.63 -10.65 -11.63
C ASP A 26 12.41 -9.71 -10.43
N VAL A 27 12.20 -8.41 -10.69
CA VAL A 27 11.81 -7.43 -9.67
C VAL A 27 10.44 -7.75 -9.09
N MET A 28 9.50 -8.26 -9.89
CA MET A 28 8.19 -8.68 -9.38
C MET A 28 8.30 -9.88 -8.44
N GLU A 29 9.08 -10.91 -8.80
CA GLU A 29 9.30 -12.07 -7.94
C GLU A 29 10.11 -11.71 -6.68
N LEU A 30 11.13 -10.85 -6.80
CA LEU A 30 11.86 -10.32 -5.66
C LEU A 30 10.92 -9.62 -4.68
N MET A 31 10.06 -8.74 -5.18
CA MET A 31 9.08 -8.01 -4.36
C MET A 31 7.99 -8.93 -3.78
N ARG A 32 7.73 -10.09 -4.39
CA ARG A 32 6.88 -11.13 -3.81
C ARG A 32 7.58 -11.82 -2.65
N GLY A 33 8.84 -12.24 -2.81
CA GLY A 33 9.63 -12.84 -1.75
C GLY A 33 9.81 -11.92 -0.53
N LEU A 34 10.12 -10.64 -0.79
CA LEU A 34 10.24 -9.62 0.27
C LEU A 34 8.94 -9.43 1.06
N ARG A 35 7.78 -9.44 0.40
CA ARG A 35 6.48 -9.35 1.09
C ARG A 35 6.21 -10.57 1.96
N ASN A 36 6.62 -11.76 1.51
CA ASN A 36 6.43 -12.99 2.27
C ASN A 36 7.32 -13.07 3.51
N GLN A 37 8.52 -12.48 3.47
CA GLN A 37 9.44 -12.45 4.60
C GLN A 37 9.46 -11.12 5.35
N LEU A 38 8.54 -10.21 5.05
CA LEU A 38 8.56 -8.83 5.55
C LEU A 38 8.58 -8.76 7.09
N SER A 39 7.85 -9.67 7.74
CA SER A 39 7.78 -9.80 9.20
C SER A 39 9.10 -10.25 9.85
N GLU A 40 9.94 -10.97 9.12
CA GLU A 40 11.26 -11.44 9.59
C GLU A 40 12.37 -10.43 9.26
N LEU A 41 12.25 -9.75 8.12
CA LEU A 41 13.23 -8.77 7.63
C LEU A 41 13.17 -7.43 8.38
N ILE A 42 11.99 -7.00 8.83
CA ILE A 42 11.82 -5.73 9.54
C ILE A 42 11.75 -6.00 11.05
N SER A 43 12.90 -5.95 11.71
CA SER A 43 12.98 -6.02 13.17
C SER A 43 12.16 -4.90 13.81
N GLY A 44 11.18 -5.25 14.65
CA GLY A 44 10.32 -4.31 15.37
C GLY A 44 8.99 -3.96 14.70
N LEU A 45 8.67 -4.57 13.54
CA LEU A 45 7.38 -4.45 12.90
C LEU A 45 6.63 -5.80 13.03
N GLY A 46 5.97 -5.98 14.17
CA GLY A 46 5.23 -7.22 14.44
C GLY A 46 4.02 -7.37 13.52
N THR A 47 3.61 -8.61 13.25
CA THR A 47 2.36 -8.92 12.52
C THR A 47 1.14 -8.26 13.16
N GLN A 48 1.17 -8.12 14.49
CA GLN A 48 0.13 -7.44 15.29
C GLN A 48 -0.07 -5.96 14.92
N ASP A 49 0.92 -5.28 14.35
CA ASP A 49 0.79 -3.88 13.90
C ASP A 49 0.39 -3.77 12.43
N LEU A 50 0.69 -4.78 11.63
CA LEU A 50 0.44 -4.80 10.18
C LEU A 50 -1.04 -5.04 9.85
N ASP A 51 -1.69 -5.95 10.57
CA ASP A 51 -3.08 -6.33 10.35
C ASP A 51 -4.09 -5.19 10.64
N PRO A 52 -4.08 -4.54 11.82
CA PRO A 52 -4.99 -3.43 12.09
C PRO A 52 -4.71 -2.23 11.18
N ARG A 53 -3.45 -1.99 10.80
CA ARG A 53 -3.09 -0.92 9.86
C ARG A 53 -3.64 -1.19 8.46
N SER A 54 -3.55 -2.43 7.97
CA SER A 54 -4.09 -2.82 6.68
C SER A 54 -5.61 -2.71 6.63
N LEU A 55 -6.31 -3.06 7.70
CA LEU A 55 -7.76 -2.88 7.85
C LEU A 55 -8.16 -1.40 7.85
N GLY A 56 -7.49 -0.57 8.66
CA GLY A 56 -7.74 0.87 8.71
C GLY A 56 -7.49 1.58 7.38
N LEU A 57 -6.40 1.20 6.69
CA LEU A 57 -6.10 1.69 5.34
C LEU A 57 -7.15 1.24 4.32
N SER A 58 -7.57 -0.03 4.37
CA SER A 58 -8.60 -0.57 3.48
C SER A 58 -9.94 0.16 3.67
N HIS A 59 -10.34 0.41 4.92
CA HIS A 59 -11.53 1.19 5.24
C HIS A 59 -11.42 2.62 4.71
N SER A 60 -10.30 3.29 4.96
CA SER A 60 -10.06 4.67 4.54
C SER A 60 -10.08 4.82 3.02
N LEU A 61 -9.43 3.87 2.32
CA LEU A 61 -9.38 3.85 0.87
C LEU A 61 -10.74 3.54 0.24
N SER A 62 -11.50 2.60 0.82
CA SER A 62 -12.85 2.25 0.38
C SER A 62 -13.80 3.47 0.46
N ARG A 63 -13.81 4.18 1.60
CA ARG A 63 -14.62 5.41 1.78
C ARG A 63 -14.25 6.50 0.77
N TYR A 64 -12.94 6.69 0.51
CA TYR A 64 -12.46 7.68 -0.45
C TYR A 64 -12.88 7.33 -1.89
N LYS A 65 -12.71 6.07 -2.31
CA LYS A 65 -13.10 5.62 -3.65
C LYS A 65 -14.61 5.63 -3.87
N LEU A 66 -15.41 5.33 -2.84
CA LEU A 66 -16.87 5.23 -2.95
C LEU A 66 -17.61 6.59 -2.92
N LYS A 67 -16.92 7.73 -2.84
CA LYS A 67 -17.55 9.06 -2.71
C LYS A 67 -18.61 9.09 -1.61
N PHE A 68 -18.28 8.64 -0.39
CA PHE A 68 -19.16 8.88 0.76
C PHE A 68 -19.26 10.38 1.01
N SER A 69 -20.21 11.01 0.31
CA SER A 69 -20.68 12.34 0.61
C SER A 69 -21.43 12.24 1.94
N PRO A 70 -21.04 12.94 2.99
CA PRO A 70 -21.60 12.82 4.35
C PRO A 70 -23.08 13.27 4.47
N LYS A 71 -23.83 13.39 3.37
CA LYS A 71 -25.25 13.76 3.35
C LYS A 71 -26.21 12.56 3.45
N LYS A 72 -25.72 11.33 3.64
CA LYS A 72 -26.55 10.13 3.82
C LYS A 72 -25.97 9.12 4.82
N VAL A 73 -25.53 9.59 5.99
CA VAL A 73 -25.43 8.70 7.16
C VAL A 73 -26.47 9.21 8.13
N SER A 74 -27.72 8.81 7.90
CA SER A 74 -28.75 8.86 8.93
C SER A 74 -28.27 8.02 10.10
N GLU A 75 -28.26 8.64 11.28
CA GLU A 75 -28.02 7.99 12.57
C GLU A 75 -28.87 6.72 12.65
N GLU A 76 -28.23 5.54 12.67
CA GLU A 76 -28.82 4.35 13.28
C GLU A 76 -27.78 3.24 13.47
N PHE A 77 -27.82 2.68 14.68
CA PHE A 77 -27.07 1.56 15.27
C PHE A 77 -25.68 1.87 15.88
N MET A 78 -25.62 2.33 17.14
CA MET A 78 -25.75 1.61 18.44
C MET A 78 -24.50 0.83 18.87
N GLY A 79 -24.00 1.13 20.08
CA GLY A 79 -23.24 0.17 20.88
C GLY A 79 -22.14 0.68 21.81
N LEU A 80 -22.37 1.74 22.59
CA LEU A 80 -22.03 1.89 24.03
C LEU A 80 -22.49 3.26 24.54
#